data_AF-A0A6J5U281-F1
#
_entry.id   AF-A0A6J5U281-F1
#
_cell.length_a   1.000
_cell.length_b   1.000
_cell.length_c   1.000
_cell.angle_alpha   90.00
_cell.angle_beta   90.00
_cell.angle_gamma   90.00
#
_symmetry.space_group_name_H-M   'P 1'
#
loop_
_entity.id
_entity.type
_entity.pdbx_description
1 polymer ?
#
loop_
_entity_poly.entity_id
_entity_poly.type
_entity_poly.pdbx_seq_one_letter_code
_entity_poly.pdbx_strand_id
1 'polypeptide(L)'
;MSKDSELRRQIENIVKGYKPQTPVKLAIEAAKGIYKSPFTNDILKAKKPVKFTQPKFKLFKGVADPILYIYHFQQQMVLESEDEALLTWFRQLKPKSIDSFTELCEAFISQYVCNQRRKKDITSLSTQSRRHLKVSKII
;
A
#
# COMPACT_ATOMS: atom_id res chain seq x y z
N MET A 1 24.50 32.32 -41.13
CA MET A 1 23.42 31.37 -40.78
C MET A 1 22.84 31.79 -39.44
N SER A 2 21.52 31.98 -39.34
CA SER A 2 20.88 32.66 -38.19
C SER A 2 20.66 31.72 -37.02
N LYS A 3 20.85 32.19 -35.78
CA LYS A 3 20.61 31.41 -34.54
C LYS A 3 19.16 30.88 -34.46
N ASP A 4 18.23 31.59 -35.10
CA ASP A 4 16.81 31.22 -35.19
C ASP A 4 16.56 29.88 -35.92
N SER A 5 17.37 29.56 -36.93
CA SER A 5 17.24 28.32 -37.68
C SER A 5 17.64 27.09 -36.85
N GLU A 6 18.61 27.23 -35.95
CA GLU A 6 19.04 26.12 -35.08
C GLU A 6 18.03 25.85 -33.97
N LEU A 7 17.46 26.92 -33.39
CA LEU A 7 16.43 26.81 -32.36
C LEU A 7 15.17 26.13 -32.90
N ARG A 8 14.73 26.48 -34.10
CA ARG A 8 13.60 25.81 -34.77
C ARG A 8 13.86 24.33 -34.98
N ARG A 9 15.06 23.96 -35.43
CA ARG A 9 15.44 22.56 -35.65
C ARG A 9 15.52 21.76 -34.34
N GLN A 10 15.97 22.40 -33.25
CA GLN A 10 15.95 21.80 -31.91
C GLN A 10 14.52 21.54 -31.43
N ILE A 11 13.62 22.50 -31.58
CA ILE A 11 12.21 22.34 -31.17
C ILE A 11 11.54 21.23 -31.99
N GLU A 12 11.77 21.17 -33.31
CA GLU A 12 11.21 20.12 -34.17
C GLU A 12 11.72 18.71 -33.78
N ASN A 13 12.99 18.59 -33.39
CA ASN A 13 13.54 17.32 -32.91
C ASN A 13 12.96 16.90 -31.56
N ILE A 14 12.70 17.85 -30.66
CA ILE A 14 12.04 17.60 -29.38
C ILE A 14 10.59 17.14 -29.59
N VAL A 15 9.84 17.81 -30.49
CA VAL A 15 8.45 17.45 -30.79
C VAL A 15 8.36 16.12 -31.53
N LYS A 16 9.28 15.81 -32.45
CA LYS A 16 9.34 14.50 -33.14
C LYS A 16 9.72 13.35 -32.19
N GLY A 17 10.54 13.62 -31.17
CA GLY A 17 10.91 12.65 -30.13
C GLY A 17 9.86 12.49 -29.04
N TYR A 18 8.93 13.44 -28.92
CA TYR A 18 7.85 13.41 -27.94
C TYR A 18 6.77 12.43 -28.35
N LYS A 19 6.92 11.17 -27.92
CA LYS A 19 5.81 10.22 -27.89
C LYS A 19 4.82 10.71 -26.85
N PRO A 20 3.57 11.09 -27.17
CA PRO A 20 2.58 11.38 -26.14
C PRO A 20 2.40 10.09 -25.31
N GLN A 21 2.96 10.06 -24.10
CA GLN A 21 2.59 9.03 -23.14
C GLN A 21 1.13 9.29 -22.83
N THR A 22 0.24 8.41 -23.32
CA THR A 22 -1.18 8.46 -22.98
C THR A 22 -1.32 8.54 -21.46
N PRO A 23 -2.30 9.29 -20.92
CA PRO A 23 -2.54 9.39 -19.48
C PRO A 23 -2.62 8.01 -18.79
N VAL A 24 -3.12 7.01 -19.52
CA VAL A 24 -3.14 5.59 -19.12
C VAL A 24 -1.73 5.04 -18.86
N LYS A 25 -0.76 5.34 -19.72
CA LYS A 25 0.63 4.85 -19.59
C LYS A 25 1.37 5.53 -18.43
N LEU A 26 1.11 6.82 -18.20
CA LEU A 26 1.58 7.56 -17.03
C LEU A 26 0.95 7.04 -15.74
N ALA A 27 -0.36 6.77 -15.74
CA ALA A 27 -1.06 6.18 -14.60
C ALA A 27 -0.56 4.76 -14.29
N ILE A 28 -0.31 3.94 -15.31
CA ILE A 28 0.29 2.60 -15.15
C ILE A 28 1.70 2.71 -14.57
N GLU A 29 2.53 3.64 -15.05
CA GLU A 29 3.90 3.81 -14.56
C GLU A 29 3.92 4.36 -13.12
N ALA A 30 3.06 5.32 -12.80
CA ALA A 30 2.88 5.81 -11.43
C ALA A 30 2.37 4.70 -10.49
N ALA A 31 1.42 3.87 -10.94
CA ALA A 31 0.88 2.75 -10.16
C ALA A 31 1.92 1.65 -9.89
N LYS A 32 2.88 1.41 -10.79
CA LYS A 32 3.99 0.45 -10.56
C LYS A 32 4.85 0.81 -9.34
N GLY A 33 4.95 2.10 -9.00
CA GLY A 33 5.65 2.57 -7.81
C GLY A 33 4.85 2.40 -6.52
N ILE A 34 3.52 2.42 -6.61
CA ILE A 34 2.62 2.45 -5.46
C ILE A 34 2.35 1.05 -4.89
N TYR A 35 2.46 -0.01 -5.70
CA TYR A 35 2.12 -1.39 -5.28
C TYR A 35 3.20 -2.42 -5.62
N LYS A 36 4.41 -2.25 -5.06
CA LYS A 36 5.43 -3.32 -5.13
C LYS A 36 5.09 -4.43 -4.14
N SER A 37 4.87 -5.64 -4.65
CA SER A 37 4.62 -6.82 -3.80
C SER A 37 5.78 -7.08 -2.84
N PRO A 38 5.50 -7.40 -1.56
CA PRO A 38 6.54 -7.83 -0.62
C PRO A 38 7.06 -9.25 -0.93
N PHE A 39 6.31 -10.03 -1.70
CA PHE A 39 6.68 -11.39 -2.08
C PHE A 39 7.74 -11.42 -3.20
N THR A 40 8.61 -12.42 -3.14
CA THR A 40 9.59 -12.71 -4.21
C THR A 40 8.91 -13.19 -5.50
N ASN A 41 9.67 -13.18 -6.60
CA ASN A 41 9.19 -13.66 -7.90
C ASN A 41 8.78 -15.14 -7.87
N ASP A 42 9.39 -15.95 -7.01
CA ASP A 42 9.12 -17.39 -6.95
C ASP A 42 7.74 -17.66 -6.33
N ILE A 43 7.37 -16.92 -5.28
CA ILE A 43 6.00 -16.95 -4.73
C ILE A 43 5.00 -16.41 -5.76
N LEU A 44 5.32 -15.31 -6.45
CA LEU A 44 4.41 -14.73 -7.45
C LEU A 44 4.15 -15.67 -8.64
N LYS A 45 5.08 -16.57 -8.94
CA LYS A 45 4.96 -17.59 -9.99
C LYS A 45 4.45 -18.94 -9.48
N ALA A 46 4.28 -19.10 -8.17
CA ALA A 46 3.82 -20.35 -7.58
C ALA A 46 2.42 -20.72 -8.09
N LYS A 47 2.20 -22.01 -8.32
CA LYS A 47 0.90 -22.50 -8.78
C LYS A 47 -0.13 -22.30 -7.68
N LYS A 48 -1.23 -21.63 -8.01
CA LYS A 48 -2.37 -21.41 -7.10
C LYS A 48 -2.89 -22.76 -6.56
N PRO A 49 -3.14 -22.89 -5.24
CA PRO A 49 -3.68 -24.12 -4.67
C PRO A 49 -5.04 -24.48 -5.28
N VAL A 50 -5.30 -25.78 -5.49
CA VAL A 50 -6.51 -26.29 -6.16
C VAL A 50 -7.80 -25.86 -5.45
N LYS A 51 -7.77 -25.71 -4.12
CA LYS A 51 -8.94 -25.32 -3.30
C LYS A 51 -9.01 -23.83 -2.98
N PHE A 52 -8.14 -23.00 -3.56
CA PHE A 52 -8.19 -21.57 -3.29
C PHE A 52 -9.43 -20.95 -3.93
N THR A 53 -10.32 -20.42 -3.09
CA THR A 53 -11.46 -19.61 -3.54
C THR A 53 -11.04 -18.15 -3.49
N GLN A 54 -11.00 -17.50 -4.65
CA GLN A 54 -10.70 -16.07 -4.70
C GLN A 54 -11.88 -15.27 -4.15
N PRO A 55 -11.66 -14.28 -3.28
CA PRO A 55 -12.72 -13.36 -2.89
C PRO A 55 -13.34 -12.71 -4.12
N LYS A 56 -14.67 -12.63 -4.15
CA LYS A 56 -15.41 -12.06 -5.27
C LYS A 56 -15.42 -10.53 -5.15
N PHE A 57 -14.42 -9.89 -5.75
CA PHE A 57 -14.43 -8.44 -5.93
C PHE A 57 -15.32 -8.05 -7.12
N LYS A 58 -16.12 -6.98 -7.00
CA LYS A 58 -16.82 -6.41 -8.16
C LYS A 58 -15.78 -5.90 -9.15
N LEU A 59 -15.77 -6.45 -10.37
CA LEU A 59 -14.86 -6.01 -11.42
C LEU A 59 -15.13 -4.55 -11.81
N PHE A 60 -14.08 -3.74 -11.93
CA PHE A 60 -14.18 -2.39 -12.46
C PHE A 60 -14.65 -2.42 -13.92
N LYS A 61 -15.86 -1.94 -14.18
CA LYS A 61 -16.43 -1.90 -15.54
C LYS A 61 -16.04 -0.65 -16.34
N GLY A 62 -15.20 0.23 -15.79
CA GLY A 62 -14.75 1.47 -16.47
C GLY A 62 -15.76 2.61 -16.51
N VAL A 63 -16.99 2.40 -16.00
CA VAL A 63 -18.07 3.41 -16.02
C VAL A 63 -18.07 4.29 -14.76
N ALA A 64 -17.53 3.78 -13.65
CA ALA A 64 -17.45 4.49 -12.38
C ALA A 64 -16.12 5.27 -12.27
N ASP A 65 -16.11 6.34 -11.48
CA ASP A 65 -14.89 7.08 -11.15
C ASP A 65 -13.79 6.11 -10.62
N PRO A 66 -12.62 6.02 -11.27
CA PRO A 66 -11.51 5.18 -10.85
C PRO A 66 -11.08 5.41 -9.39
N ILE A 67 -11.16 6.65 -8.89
CA ILE A 67 -10.79 6.96 -7.49
C ILE A 67 -11.83 6.37 -6.53
N LEU A 68 -13.11 6.57 -6.83
CA LEU A 68 -14.21 6.01 -6.04
C LEU A 68 -14.16 4.47 -6.03
N TYR A 69 -13.79 3.85 -7.15
CA TYR A 69 -13.61 2.41 -7.22
C TYR A 69 -12.45 1.92 -6.35
N ILE A 70 -11.29 2.59 -6.39
CA ILE A 70 -10.14 2.26 -5.51
C ILE A 70 -10.54 2.39 -4.04
N TYR A 71 -11.26 3.47 -3.68
CA TYR A 71 -11.77 3.67 -2.33
C TYR A 71 -12.71 2.54 -1.88
N HIS A 72 -13.70 2.18 -2.69
CA HIS A 72 -14.60 1.06 -2.39
C HIS A 72 -13.87 -0.28 -2.30
N PHE A 73 -12.88 -0.51 -3.17
CA PHE A 73 -12.06 -1.72 -3.12
C PHE A 73 -11.25 -1.81 -1.82
N GLN A 74 -10.65 -0.70 -1.39
CA GLN A 74 -9.93 -0.62 -0.12
C GLN A 74 -10.87 -0.86 1.07
N GLN A 75 -12.05 -0.24 1.08
CA GLN A 75 -13.07 -0.48 2.11
C GLN A 75 -13.51 -1.95 2.13
N GLN A 76 -13.73 -2.56 0.97
CA GLN A 76 -14.08 -3.97 0.89
C GLN A 76 -12.95 -4.88 1.41
N MET A 77 -11.68 -4.58 1.12
CA MET A 77 -10.57 -5.31 1.73
C MET A 77 -10.53 -5.16 3.25
N VAL A 78 -10.80 -3.97 3.78
CA VAL A 78 -10.86 -3.72 5.24
C VAL A 78 -12.09 -4.38 5.87
N LEU A 79 -13.21 -4.54 5.16
CA LEU A 79 -14.38 -5.25 5.68
C LEU A 79 -14.16 -6.77 5.69
N GLU A 80 -13.47 -7.30 4.69
CA GLU A 80 -13.12 -8.72 4.59
C GLU A 80 -11.94 -9.09 5.51
N SER A 81 -11.14 -8.11 5.94
CA SER A 81 -10.08 -8.29 6.94
C SER A 81 -10.48 -7.62 8.24
N GLU A 82 -10.79 -8.37 9.30
CA GLU A 82 -11.21 -7.81 10.61
C GLU A 82 -10.21 -6.81 11.25
N ASP A 83 -9.02 -6.61 10.69
CA ASP A 83 -7.96 -5.79 11.26
C ASP A 83 -7.28 -4.86 10.22
N GLU A 84 -7.62 -3.58 10.22
CA GLU A 84 -6.98 -2.54 9.38
C GLU A 84 -5.48 -2.38 9.68
N ALA A 85 -5.07 -2.65 10.94
CA ALA A 85 -3.66 -2.63 11.30
C ALA A 85 -2.90 -3.80 10.65
N LEU A 86 -3.58 -4.92 10.39
CA LEU A 86 -3.06 -6.04 9.61
C LEU A 86 -2.75 -5.63 8.16
N LEU A 87 -3.66 -4.91 7.50
CA LEU A 87 -3.40 -4.44 6.13
C LEU A 87 -2.30 -3.37 6.10
N THR A 88 -2.21 -2.54 7.13
CA THR A 88 -1.24 -1.45 7.19
C THR A 88 0.18 -1.94 7.41
N TRP A 89 0.44 -2.89 8.32
CA TRP A 89 1.80 -3.45 8.47
C TRP A 89 2.22 -4.18 7.20
N PHE A 90 1.30 -4.93 6.58
CA PHE A 90 1.63 -5.71 5.38
C PHE A 90 2.08 -4.80 4.22
N ARG A 91 1.46 -3.63 4.07
CA ARG A 91 1.89 -2.61 3.09
C ARG A 91 3.24 -1.96 3.39
N GLN A 92 3.72 -2.02 4.64
CA GLN A 92 5.00 -1.46 5.07
C GLN A 92 6.17 -2.42 4.88
N LEU A 93 5.90 -3.68 4.51
CA LEU A 93 6.94 -4.65 4.24
C LEU A 93 7.82 -4.20 3.08
N LYS A 94 9.13 -4.46 3.20
CA LYS A 94 10.08 -4.11 2.16
C LYS A 94 9.76 -4.93 0.90
N PRO A 95 9.86 -4.34 -0.30
CA PRO A 95 9.66 -5.09 -1.54
C PRO A 95 10.58 -6.30 -1.64
N LYS A 96 10.03 -7.45 -2.03
CA LYS A 96 10.76 -8.73 -2.22
C LYS A 96 11.52 -9.21 -0.97
N SER A 97 11.02 -8.89 0.23
CA SER A 97 11.66 -9.29 1.49
C SER A 97 11.09 -10.56 2.11
N ILE A 98 10.09 -11.18 1.49
CA ILE A 98 9.46 -12.41 1.98
C ILE A 98 9.58 -13.47 0.89
N ASP A 99 10.39 -14.48 1.15
CA ASP A 99 10.68 -15.58 0.23
C ASP A 99 9.87 -16.86 0.51
N SER A 100 9.29 -16.96 1.71
CA SER A 100 8.60 -18.14 2.19
C SER A 100 7.46 -17.81 3.15
N PHE A 101 6.58 -18.78 3.37
CA PHE A 101 5.49 -18.63 4.33
C PHE A 101 6.02 -18.54 5.78
N THR A 102 7.14 -19.22 6.08
CA THR A 102 7.78 -19.16 7.39
C THR A 102 8.24 -17.73 7.71
N GLU A 103 8.94 -17.07 6.80
CA GLU A 103 9.37 -15.67 6.97
C GLU A 103 8.18 -14.72 7.16
N LEU A 104 7.09 -14.93 6.41
CA LEU A 104 5.86 -14.16 6.58
C LEU A 104 5.28 -14.33 8.00
N CYS A 105 5.23 -15.56 8.51
CA CYS A 105 4.75 -15.85 9.85
C CYS A 105 5.64 -15.22 10.94
N GLU A 106 6.96 -15.29 10.80
CA GLU A 106 7.90 -14.71 11.75
C GLU A 106 7.79 -13.17 11.80
N ALA A 107 7.70 -12.53 10.63
CA ALA A 107 7.50 -11.09 10.53
C ALA A 107 6.15 -10.66 11.15
N PHE A 108 5.09 -11.44 10.87
CA PHE A 108 3.76 -11.19 11.44
C PHE A 108 3.76 -11.33 12.98
N ILE A 109 4.30 -12.42 13.52
CA ILE A 109 4.37 -12.65 14.98
C ILE A 109 5.17 -11.54 15.67
N SER A 110 6.30 -11.16 15.10
CA SER A 110 7.14 -10.06 15.62
C SER A 110 6.36 -8.75 15.70
N GLN A 111 5.60 -8.42 14.65
CA GLN A 111 4.76 -7.22 14.62
C GLN A 111 3.58 -7.31 15.59
N TYR A 112 2.93 -8.47 15.68
CA TYR A 112 1.80 -8.71 16.58
C TYR A 112 2.21 -8.52 18.05
N VAL A 113 3.34 -9.12 18.46
CA VAL A 113 3.90 -8.96 19.81
C VAL A 113 4.22 -7.49 20.10
N CYS A 114 4.85 -6.78 19.15
CA CYS A 114 5.14 -5.35 19.29
C CYS A 114 3.87 -4.51 19.46
N ASN A 115 2.81 -4.78 18.69
CA ASN A 115 1.53 -4.09 18.79
C ASN A 115 0.83 -4.37 20.13
N GLN A 116 0.90 -5.61 20.64
CA GLN A 116 0.34 -5.98 21.94
C GLN A 116 1.03 -5.26 23.11
N ARG A 117 2.36 -5.11 23.07
CA ARG A 117 3.10 -4.33 24.08
C ARG A 117 2.66 -2.87 24.10
N ARG A 118 2.58 -2.22 22.92
CA ARG A 118 2.12 -0.83 22.80
C ARG A 118 0.71 -0.62 23.35
N LYS A 119 -0.22 -1.56 23.11
CA LYS A 119 -1.58 -1.49 23.70
C LYS A 119 -1.54 -1.55 25.22
N LYS A 120 -0.73 -2.46 25.80
CA LYS A 120 -0.56 -2.57 27.25
C LYS A 120 0.03 -1.29 27.86
N ASP A 121 1.03 -0.68 27.21
CA ASP A 121 1.65 0.56 27.67
C ASP A 121 0.70 1.77 27.63
N ILE A 122 -0.11 1.90 26.58
CA ILE A 122 -1.14 2.95 26.51
C ILE A 122 -2.19 2.75 27.62
N THR A 123 -2.61 1.51 27.86
CA THR A 123 -3.57 1.21 28.93
C THR A 123 -2.97 1.49 30.30
N SER A 124 -1.69 1.17 30.55
CA SER A 124 -1.03 1.44 31.83
C SER A 124 -0.83 2.95 32.06
N LEU A 125 -0.37 3.70 31.05
CA LEU A 125 -0.26 5.16 31.09
C LEU A 125 -1.61 5.84 31.38
N SER A 126 -2.68 5.37 30.73
CA SER A 126 -4.03 5.91 30.95
C SER A 126 -4.55 5.64 32.36
N THR A 127 -4.22 4.48 32.96
CA THR A 127 -4.58 4.19 34.35
C THR A 127 -3.77 4.98 35.37
N GLN A 128 -2.50 5.26 35.08
CA GLN A 128 -1.64 6.07 35.95
C GLN A 128 -2.04 7.55 35.94
N SER A 129 -2.36 8.09 34.77
CA SER A 129 -2.84 9.47 34.63
C SER A 129 -4.22 9.66 35.30
N ARG A 130 -5.12 8.66 35.23
CA ARG A 130 -6.40 8.66 35.97
C ARG A 130 -6.23 8.58 37.50
N ARG A 131 -5.13 8.00 38.00
CA ARG A 131 -4.82 7.99 39.45
C ARG A 131 -4.30 9.33 39.94
N HIS A 132 -3.56 10.07 39.12
CA HIS A 132 -3.05 11.40 39.46
C HIS A 132 -4.15 12.48 39.55
N LEU A 133 -5.26 12.34 38.81
CA LEU A 133 -6.40 13.26 38.88
C LEU A 133 -7.35 13.03 40.07
N LYS A 134 -7.17 11.97 40.87
CA LYS A 134 -7.96 11.76 42.11
C LYS A 134 -7.29 12.26 43.39
N VAL A 135 -6.00 12.62 43.34
CA VAL A 135 -5.27 13.11 44.53
C VAL A 135 -5.33 14.64 44.66
N SER A 136 -5.65 15.37 43.58
CA SER A 136 -5.72 16.85 43.59
C SER A 136 -7.12 17.42 43.86
N LYS A 137 -8.03 16.64 44.46
CA LYS A 137 -9.37 17.13 44.85
C LYS A 137 -9.69 16.95 46.34
N ILE A 138 -8.67 16.72 47.14
CA ILE A 138 -8.73 16.77 48.61
C ILE A 138 -7.49 17.55 49.05
N ILE A 139 -7.62 18.87 49.09
CA ILE A 139 -7.13 19.87 50.06
C ILE A 139 -7.67 21.21 49.55
#